data_AF-A0A1B5Z9V0-F1
#
_entry.id   AF-A0A1B5Z9V0-F1
#
_cell.length_a   1.000
_cell.length_b   1.000
_cell.length_c   1.000
_cell.angle_alpha   90.00
_cell.angle_beta   90.00
_cell.angle_gamma   90.00
#
_symmetry.space_group_name_H-M   'P 1'
#
loop_
_entity.id
_entity.type
_entity.pdbx_description
1 polymer ?
#
loop_
_entity_poly.entity_id
_entity_poly.type
_entity_poly.pdbx_seq_one_letter_code
_entity_poly.pdbx_strand_id
1 'polypeptide(L)'
;MRSWSRPTSQNWMAFKLKEKLRVLKVDLKVWNNKVFGILGHRIDRISEEISDLDLKAESSVLSPVEVEVEARHKALDALWGLMKCKESYLYQRSKSRWLKEGD
;
A
#
# COMPACT_ATOMS: atom_id res chain seq x y z
N MET A 1 9.56 -48.15 32.34
CA MET A 1 10.10 -47.99 30.97
C MET A 1 9.94 -46.53 30.56
N ARG A 2 11.00 -45.72 30.65
CA ARG A 2 11.00 -44.36 30.10
C ARG A 2 11.36 -44.46 28.62
N SER A 3 10.37 -44.72 27.76
CA SER A 3 10.55 -44.49 26.32
C SER A 3 10.52 -42.98 26.10
N TRP A 4 11.70 -42.40 26.28
CA TRP A 4 12.03 -41.00 26.10
C TRP A 4 11.39 -40.43 24.82
N SER A 5 10.64 -39.36 25.00
CA SER A 5 10.36 -38.36 23.97
C SER A 5 11.64 -38.08 23.21
N ARG A 6 11.77 -38.64 22.00
CA ARG A 6 12.82 -38.23 21.08
C ARG A 6 12.59 -36.74 20.83
N PRO A 7 13.62 -35.87 20.95
CA PRO A 7 13.52 -34.57 20.34
C PRO A 7 13.29 -34.86 18.87
N THR A 8 12.09 -34.56 18.36
CA THR A 8 11.81 -34.67 16.94
C THR A 8 12.86 -33.82 16.26
N SER A 9 13.82 -34.45 15.60
CA SER A 9 14.84 -33.75 14.82
C SER A 9 14.09 -32.74 13.99
N GLN A 10 14.36 -31.46 14.22
CA GLN A 10 13.61 -30.38 13.59
C GLN A 10 13.59 -30.67 12.10
N ASN A 11 12.41 -31.02 11.59
CA ASN A 11 12.27 -31.68 10.31
C ASN A 11 12.93 -30.78 9.26
N TRP A 12 14.00 -31.24 8.58
CA TRP A 12 14.81 -30.41 7.68
C TRP A 12 13.94 -29.64 6.67
N MET A 13 12.85 -30.27 6.23
CA MET A 13 11.82 -29.67 5.38
C MET A 13 11.09 -28.49 6.05
N ALA A 14 10.74 -28.61 7.33
CA ALA A 14 10.13 -27.53 8.10
C ALA A 14 11.11 -26.36 8.31
N PHE A 15 12.40 -26.65 8.55
CA PHE A 15 13.44 -25.62 8.62
C PHE A 15 13.59 -24.87 7.29
N LYS A 16 13.68 -25.61 6.17
CA LYS A 16 13.78 -25.04 4.82
C LYS A 16 12.56 -24.19 4.47
N LEU A 17 11.35 -24.63 4.85
CA LEU A 17 10.12 -23.87 4.67
C LEU A 17 10.12 -22.58 5.51
N LYS A 18 10.49 -22.67 6.79
CA LYS A 18 10.60 -21.51 7.69
C LYS A 18 11.55 -20.45 7.12
N GLU A 19 12.69 -20.87 6.58
CA GLU A 19 13.67 -19.95 6.03
C GLU A 19 13.17 -19.26 4.75
N LYS A 20 12.51 -20.01 3.86
CA LYS A 20 11.84 -19.43 2.68
C LYS A 20 10.78 -18.40 3.07
N LEU A 21 9.94 -18.70 4.06
CA LEU A 21 8.92 -17.78 4.56
C LEU A 21 9.54 -16.54 5.21
N ARG A 22 10.69 -16.69 5.89
CA ARG A 22 11.43 -15.56 6.48
C ARG A 22 11.91 -14.59 5.40
N VAL A 23 12.53 -15.09 4.34
CA VAL A 23 12.98 -14.27 3.20
C VAL A 23 11.80 -13.59 2.53
N LEU A 24 10.76 -14.35 2.17
CA LEU A 24 9.55 -13.80 1.56
C LEU A 24 8.91 -12.69 2.40
N LYS A 25 8.87 -12.86 3.72
CA LYS A 25 8.35 -11.84 4.64
C LYS A 25 9.16 -10.54 4.58
N VAL A 26 10.48 -10.62 4.44
CA VAL A 26 11.35 -9.43 4.28
C VAL A 26 11.07 -8.75 2.95
N ASP A 27 11.01 -9.52 1.86
CA ASP A 27 10.74 -8.98 0.52
C ASP A 27 9.38 -8.28 0.45
N LEU A 28 8.35 -8.89 1.04
CA LEU A 28 7.02 -8.30 1.14
C LEU A 28 7.00 -7.01 1.96
N LYS A 29 7.81 -6.90 3.03
CA LYS A 29 7.93 -5.66 3.79
C LYS A 29 8.56 -4.54 2.96
N VAL A 30 9.62 -4.86 2.22
CA VAL A 30 10.28 -3.89 1.32
C VAL A 30 9.32 -3.45 0.23
N TRP A 31 8.65 -4.39 -0.43
CA TRP A 31 7.65 -4.08 -1.45
C TRP A 31 6.50 -3.23 -0.89
N ASN A 32 5.96 -3.60 0.27
CA ASN A 32 4.90 -2.84 0.93
C ASN A 32 5.35 -1.40 1.24
N ASN A 33 6.58 -1.20 1.71
CA ASN A 33 7.10 0.14 1.96
C ASN A 33 7.27 0.94 0.65
N LYS A 34 7.75 0.32 -0.43
CA LYS A 34 7.89 0.98 -1.73
C LYS A 34 6.55 1.41 -2.33
N VAL A 35 5.53 0.55 -2.22
CA VAL A 35 4.21 0.80 -2.82
C VAL A 35 3.33 1.68 -1.94
N PHE A 36 3.26 1.39 -0.63
CA PHE A 36 2.32 2.02 0.29
C PHE A 36 2.99 3.03 1.24
N GLY A 37 4.30 2.99 1.44
CA GLY A 37 5.01 3.89 2.36
C GLY A 37 4.99 5.35 1.91
N ILE A 38 4.92 5.61 0.61
CA ILE A 38 4.78 6.96 0.03
C ILE A 38 3.33 7.28 -0.38
N LEU A 39 2.38 6.41 -0.06
CA LEU A 39 1.00 6.55 -0.56
C LEU A 39 0.33 7.83 -0.07
N GLY A 40 0.54 8.20 1.19
CA GLY A 40 0.05 9.48 1.75
C GLY A 40 0.59 10.67 0.97
N HIS A 41 1.92 10.78 0.85
CA HIS A 41 2.57 11.84 0.09
C HIS A 41 2.10 11.90 -1.38
N ARG A 42 1.84 10.76 -2.02
CA ARG A 42 1.31 10.75 -3.40
C ARG A 42 -0.11 11.30 -3.48
N ILE A 43 -0.95 10.99 -2.49
CA ILE A 43 -2.31 11.54 -2.37
C ILE A 43 -2.25 13.05 -2.16
N ASP A 44 -1.41 13.50 -1.23
CA ASP A 44 -1.26 14.93 -0.91
C ASP A 44 -0.79 15.71 -2.14
N ARG A 45 0.26 15.22 -2.81
CA ARG A 45 0.79 15.83 -4.04
C ARG A 45 -0.26 15.92 -5.17
N ILE A 46 -1.04 14.86 -5.41
CA ILE A 46 -2.07 14.91 -6.46
C ILE A 46 -3.23 15.84 -6.05
N SER A 47 -3.54 15.92 -4.75
CA SER A 47 -4.55 16.85 -4.25
C SER A 47 -4.11 18.31 -4.41
N GLU A 48 -2.83 18.60 -4.18
CA GLU A 48 -2.22 19.91 -4.49
C GLU A 48 -2.27 20.21 -5.99
N GLU A 49 -1.91 19.24 -6.85
CA GLU A 49 -1.99 19.40 -8.31
C GLU A 49 -3.41 19.71 -8.79
N ILE A 50 -4.44 19.06 -8.24
CA ILE A 50 -5.85 19.36 -8.54
C ILE A 50 -6.19 20.78 -8.08
N SER A 51 -5.75 21.17 -6.89
CA SER A 51 -6.01 22.51 -6.34
C SER A 51 -5.38 23.60 -7.21
N ASP A 52 -4.14 23.38 -7.68
CA ASP A 52 -3.46 24.30 -8.60
C ASP A 52 -4.17 24.39 -9.95
N LEU A 53 -4.70 23.28 -10.47
CA LEU A 53 -5.49 23.27 -11.70
C LEU A 53 -6.81 24.03 -11.53
N ASP A 54 -7.48 23.89 -10.39
CA ASP A 54 -8.73 24.60 -10.09
C ASP A 54 -8.48 26.11 -9.98
N LEU A 55 -7.40 26.54 -9.31
CA LEU A 55 -7.00 27.96 -9.24
C LEU A 55 -6.63 28.55 -10.61
N LYS A 56 -5.99 27.76 -11.47
CA LYS A 56 -5.69 28.17 -12.85
C LYS A 56 -6.96 28.33 -13.67
N ALA A 57 -7.91 27.41 -13.56
CA ALA A 57 -9.19 27.51 -14.25
C ALA A 57 -9.98 28.76 -13.83
N GLU A 58 -9.90 29.18 -12.56
CA GLU A 58 -10.53 30.40 -12.06
C GLU A 58 -9.86 31.70 -12.56
N SER A 59 -8.54 31.67 -12.77
CA SER A 59 -7.75 32.85 -13.14
C SER A 59 -7.52 33.01 -14.65
N SER A 60 -7.69 31.94 -15.43
CA SER A 60 -7.33 31.89 -16.84
C SER A 60 -8.57 31.97 -17.74
N VAL A 61 -8.84 33.14 -18.33
CA VAL A 61 -9.94 33.33 -19.30
C VAL A 61 -9.57 32.79 -20.71
N LEU A 62 -8.31 32.45 -20.96
CA LEU A 62 -7.75 32.20 -22.29
C LEU A 62 -7.00 30.86 -22.46
N SER A 63 -7.01 29.97 -21.46
CA SER A 63 -6.40 28.64 -21.60
C SER A 63 -7.24 27.76 -22.54
N PRO A 64 -6.65 26.79 -23.25
CA PRO A 64 -7.43 25.78 -23.97
C PRO A 64 -8.19 24.92 -22.94
N VAL A 65 -9.47 25.24 -22.72
CA VAL A 65 -10.34 24.61 -21.72
C VAL A 65 -10.28 23.08 -21.77
N GLU A 66 -10.21 22.49 -22.97
CA GLU A 66 -10.14 21.04 -23.17
C GLU A 66 -8.89 20.41 -22.55
N VAL A 67 -7.73 21.09 -22.60
CA VAL A 67 -6.46 20.57 -22.08
C VAL A 67 -6.45 20.59 -20.54
N GLU A 68 -6.97 21.65 -19.94
CA GLU A 68 -7.08 21.76 -18.47
C GLU A 68 -8.09 20.78 -17.89
N VAL A 69 -9.24 20.61 -18.55
CA VAL A 69 -10.27 19.63 -18.16
C VAL A 69 -9.70 18.20 -18.21
N GLU A 70 -8.99 17.85 -19.28
CA GLU A 70 -8.37 16.54 -19.42
C GLU A 70 -7.27 16.30 -18.37
N ALA A 71 -6.44 17.31 -18.07
CA ALA A 71 -5.41 17.22 -17.04
C ALA A 71 -6.03 17.00 -15.65
N ARG A 72 -7.09 17.75 -15.33
CA ARG A 72 -7.84 17.62 -14.07
C ARG A 72 -8.49 16.24 -13.96
N HIS A 73 -9.12 15.76 -15.04
CA HIS A 73 -9.75 14.44 -15.06
C HIS A 73 -8.74 13.34 -14.78
N LYS A 74 -7.58 13.37 -15.43
CA LYS A 74 -6.47 12.43 -15.16
C LYS A 74 -5.98 12.48 -13.72
N ALA A 75 -5.85 13.68 -13.15
CA ALA A 75 -5.43 13.83 -11.75
C ALA A 75 -6.46 13.25 -10.78
N LEU A 76 -7.75 13.46 -11.04
CA LEU A 76 -8.84 12.88 -10.25
C LEU A 76 -8.90 11.35 -10.35
N ASP A 77 -8.73 10.79 -11.54
CA ASP A 77 -8.67 9.34 -11.74
C ASP A 77 -7.48 8.72 -10.99
N ALA A 78 -6.32 9.38 -11.05
CA ALA A 78 -5.14 8.95 -10.31
C ALA A 78 -5.37 9.01 -8.79
N LEU A 79 -5.97 10.10 -8.29
CA LEU A 79 -6.32 10.26 -6.88
C LEU A 79 -7.29 9.16 -6.43
N TRP A 80 -8.31 8.86 -7.24
CA TRP A 80 -9.27 7.79 -6.96
C TRP A 80 -8.57 6.45 -6.81
N GLY A 81 -7.68 6.10 -7.75
CA GLY A 81 -6.87 4.89 -7.67
C GLY A 81 -6.05 4.80 -6.38
N LEU A 82 -5.38 5.89 -5.97
CA LEU A 82 -4.61 5.93 -4.73
C LEU A 82 -5.49 5.79 -3.49
N MET A 83 -6.68 6.38 -3.48
CA MET A 83 -7.64 6.26 -2.38
C MET A 83 -8.12 4.82 -2.21
N LYS A 84 -8.40 4.11 -3.31
CA LYS A 84 -8.73 2.66 -3.28
C LYS A 84 -7.58 1.82 -2.74
N CYS A 85 -6.34 2.15 -3.10
CA CYS A 85 -5.16 1.50 -2.52
C CYS A 85 -5.05 1.77 -1.00
N LYS A 86 -5.33 3.00 -0.55
CA LYS A 86 -5.27 3.39 0.87
C LYS A 86 -6.31 2.65 1.69
N GLU A 87 -7.54 2.57 1.17
CA GLU A 87 -8.63 1.81 1.78
C GLU A 87 -8.25 0.32 1.94
N SER A 88 -7.76 -0.30 0.87
CA SER A 88 -7.30 -1.69 0.88
C SER A 88 -6.18 -1.92 1.90
N TYR A 89 -5.21 -1.00 1.96
CA TYR A 89 -4.12 -1.04 2.95
C TYR A 89 -4.64 -0.96 4.38
N LEU A 90 -5.55 -0.02 4.67
CA LEU A 90 -6.13 0.15 6.00
C LEU A 90 -6.92 -1.08 6.44
N TYR A 91 -7.69 -1.67 5.52
CA TYR A 91 -8.41 -2.92 5.77
C TYR A 91 -7.46 -4.06 6.15
N GLN A 92 -6.41 -4.29 5.35
CA GLN A 92 -5.42 -5.34 5.66
C GLN A 92 -4.70 -5.07 6.99
N ARG A 93 -4.38 -3.80 7.29
CA ARG A 93 -3.74 -3.42 8.55
C ARG A 93 -4.64 -3.62 9.75
N SER A 94 -5.93 -3.32 9.63
CA SER A 94 -6.93 -3.57 10.67
C SER A 94 -7.06 -5.07 10.95
N LYS A 95 -7.27 -5.87 9.89
CA LYS A 95 -7.36 -7.33 9.98
C LYS A 95 -6.11 -7.95 10.61
N SER A 96 -4.92 -7.48 10.24
CA SER A 96 -3.68 -7.96 10.84
C SER A 96 -3.52 -7.57 12.31
N ARG A 97 -4.10 -6.44 12.76
CA ARG A 97 -4.07 -6.05 14.18
C ARG A 97 -5.02 -6.90 14.99
N TRP A 98 -6.25 -7.06 14.51
CA TRP A 98 -7.24 -7.94 15.16
C TRP A 98 -6.71 -9.36 15.36
N LEU A 99 -6.06 -9.96 14.36
CA LEU A 99 -5.44 -11.29 14.47
C LEU A 99 -4.31 -11.39 15.52
N LYS A 100 -3.70 -10.28 15.92
CA LYS A 100 -2.60 -10.25 16.90
C LYS A 100 -3.08 -9.91 18.30
N GLU A 101 -4.05 -9.00 18.40
CA GLU A 101 -4.45 -8.38 19.67
C GLU A 101 -5.68 -9.07 20.25
N GLY A 102 -6.48 -9.79 19.45
CA GLY A 102 -7.76 -10.32 19.91
C GLY A 102 -8.79 -9.21 20.13
N ASP A 103 -9.97 -9.57 20.61
CA ASP A 103 -10.98 -8.61 21.09
C ASP A 103 -10.73 -8.30 22.58
#